data_AF-A0A8T4R507-F1
#
_entry.id   AF-A0A8T4R507-F1
#
_cell.length_a   1.000
_cell.length_b   1.000
_cell.length_c   1.000
_cell.angle_alpha   90.00
_cell.angle_beta   90.00
_cell.angle_gamma   90.00
#
_symmetry.space_group_name_H-M   'P 1'
#
loop_
_entity.id
_entity.type
_entity.pdbx_description
1 polymer ?
#
loop_
_entity_poly.entity_id
_entity_poly.type
_entity_poly.pdbx_seq_one_letter_code
_entity_poly.pdbx_strand_id
1 'polypeptide(L)'
;MQETLKIILMNLLSKRYIGGKHTPEDKLIIHKTKWLKTVERKEFEREYKELINQEIILRLKKRTGKGGDWHISINPRKLRDVYDLVYEGE
;
A
#
# COMPACT_ATOMS: atom_id res chain seq x y z
N MET A 1 10.69 8.86 0.50
CA MET A 1 9.86 7.64 0.43
C MET A 1 10.77 6.50 0.05
N GLN A 2 10.67 5.39 0.79
CA GLN A 2 11.43 4.19 0.53
C GLN A 2 10.96 3.50 -0.77
N GLU A 3 11.89 2.97 -1.56
CA GLU A 3 11.63 2.45 -2.92
C GLU A 3 10.59 1.31 -2.94
N THR A 4 10.53 0.47 -1.92
CA THR A 4 9.54 -0.62 -1.85
C THR A 4 8.12 -0.09 -1.70
N LEU A 5 7.94 1.03 -0.97
CA LEU A 5 6.63 1.66 -0.84
C LEU A 5 6.17 2.25 -2.17
N LYS A 6 7.09 2.90 -2.91
CA LYS A 6 6.83 3.39 -4.27
C LYS A 6 6.40 2.25 -5.20
N ILE A 7 7.10 1.11 -5.18
CA ILE A 7 6.75 -0.09 -5.95
C ILE A 7 5.35 -0.62 -5.57
N ILE A 8 4.98 -0.59 -4.29
CA ILE A 8 3.64 -1.00 -3.84
C ILE A 8 2.58 -0.06 -4.40
N LEU A 9 2.76 1.26 -4.29
CA LEU A 9 1.83 2.24 -4.83
C LEU A 9 1.68 2.10 -6.36
N MET A 10 2.79 1.93 -7.09
CA MET A 10 2.78 1.63 -8.51
C MET A 10 2.02 0.33 -8.83
N ASN A 11 2.17 -0.72 -8.01
CA ASN A 11 1.43 -1.97 -8.20
C ASN A 11 -0.08 -1.77 -8.01
N LEU A 12 -0.48 -0.99 -7.00
CA LEU A 12 -1.88 -0.66 -6.76
C LEU A 12 -2.47 0.17 -7.91
N LEU A 13 -1.73 1.17 -8.41
CA LEU A 13 -2.13 1.99 -9.57
C LEU A 13 -2.26 1.15 -10.84
N SER A 14 -1.22 0.42 -11.22
CA SER A 14 -1.18 -0.40 -12.44
C SER A 14 -2.30 -1.44 -12.49
N LYS A 15 -2.63 -2.06 -11.36
CA LYS A 15 -3.75 -3.03 -11.24
C LYS A 15 -5.11 -2.38 -10.97
N ARG A 16 -5.14 -1.04 -10.88
CA ARG A 16 -6.32 -0.22 -10.60
C ARG A 16 -7.03 -0.62 -9.30
N TYR A 17 -6.28 -0.99 -8.27
CA TYR A 17 -6.81 -1.22 -6.93
C TYR A 17 -7.12 0.12 -6.26
N ILE A 18 -8.26 0.70 -6.62
CA ILE A 18 -8.69 2.03 -6.20
C ILE A 18 -10.11 1.92 -5.63
N GLY A 19 -10.36 2.54 -4.48
CA GLY A 19 -11.67 2.57 -3.84
C GLY A 19 -12.20 1.17 -3.60
N GLY A 20 -13.35 0.83 -4.21
CA GLY A 20 -14.04 -0.45 -4.01
C GLY A 20 -13.25 -1.71 -4.40
N LYS A 21 -12.20 -1.59 -5.23
CA LYS A 21 -11.37 -2.71 -5.67
C LYS A 21 -10.12 -2.83 -4.79
N HIS A 22 -10.00 -3.94 -4.07
CA HIS A 22 -8.94 -4.16 -3.08
C HIS A 22 -8.17 -5.44 -3.31
N THR A 23 -6.95 -5.50 -2.79
CA THR A 23 -6.11 -6.70 -2.73
C THR A 23 -5.79 -7.08 -1.29
N PRO A 24 -5.61 -8.38 -0.96
CA PRO A 24 -5.13 -8.77 0.36
C PRO A 24 -3.80 -8.09 0.68
N GLU A 25 -3.72 -7.47 1.86
CA GLU A 25 -2.56 -6.72 2.33
C GLU A 25 -1.33 -7.62 2.44
N ASP A 26 -1.46 -8.71 3.21
CA ASP A 26 -0.35 -9.62 3.50
C ASP A 26 0.30 -10.16 2.23
N LYS A 27 -0.50 -10.50 1.20
CA LYS A 27 0.03 -11.01 -0.06
C LYS A 27 0.93 -10.00 -0.77
N LEU A 28 0.57 -8.72 -0.75
CA LEU A 28 1.34 -7.68 -1.43
C LEU A 28 2.53 -7.26 -0.57
N ILE A 29 2.30 -6.97 0.71
CA ILE A 29 3.31 -6.44 1.63
C ILE A 29 4.40 -7.47 1.90
N ILE A 30 4.05 -8.72 2.25
CA ILE A 30 5.04 -9.76 2.55
C ILE A 30 5.90 -10.06 1.32
N HIS A 31 5.28 -10.15 0.14
CA HIS A 31 6.01 -10.47 -1.08
C HIS A 31 7.01 -9.37 -1.46
N LYS A 32 6.67 -8.10 -1.22
CA LYS A 32 7.52 -6.96 -1.57
C LYS A 32 8.57 -6.61 -0.50
N THR A 33 8.32 -6.94 0.76
CA THR A 33 9.23 -6.63 1.87
C THR A 33 10.15 -7.77 2.28
N LYS A 34 9.99 -8.99 1.73
CA LYS A 34 10.77 -10.19 2.11
C LYS A 34 12.29 -10.01 2.04
N TRP A 35 12.77 -9.16 1.13
CA TRP A 35 14.20 -8.94 0.87
C TRP A 35 14.80 -7.77 1.66
N LEU A 36 13.97 -7.02 2.39
CA LEU A 36 14.41 -5.85 3.15
C LEU A 36 15.19 -6.28 4.40
N LYS A 37 16.25 -5.55 4.72
CA LYS A 37 16.94 -5.67 6.00
C LYS A 37 16.03 -5.17 7.13
N THR A 38 16.34 -5.54 8.37
CA THR A 38 15.54 -5.17 9.56
C THR A 38 15.32 -3.66 9.69
N VAL A 39 16.33 -2.84 9.37
CA VAL A 39 16.23 -1.37 9.45
C VAL A 39 15.27 -0.83 8.38
N GLU A 40 15.44 -1.26 7.13
CA GLU A 40 14.59 -0.86 6.01
C GLU A 40 13.14 -1.29 6.21
N ARG A 41 12.93 -2.46 6.82
CA ARG A 41 11.59 -2.95 7.17
C ARG A 41 10.90 -2.07 8.20
N LYS A 42 11.62 -1.62 9.24
CA LYS A 42 11.05 -0.70 10.24
C LYS A 42 10.69 0.65 9.63
N GLU A 43 11.54 1.16 8.75
CA GLU A 43 11.27 2.40 8.02
C GLU A 43 10.07 2.26 7.08
N PHE A 44 10.00 1.16 6.33
CA PHE A 44 8.84 0.82 5.50
C PHE A 44 7.55 0.77 6.33
N GLU A 45 7.55 0.07 7.46
CA GLU A 45 6.37 -0.07 8.32
C GLU A 45 5.91 1.29 8.87
N ARG A 46 6.85 2.19 9.19
CA ARG A 46 6.56 3.57 9.61
C ARG A 46 5.88 4.36 8.49
N GLU A 47 6.52 4.46 7.31
CA GLU A 47 5.98 5.21 6.17
C GLU A 47 4.63 4.64 5.70
N TYR A 48 4.51 3.31 5.65
CA TYR A 48 3.27 2.64 5.26
C TYR A 48 2.12 2.96 6.22
N LYS A 49 2.38 3.00 7.52
CA LYS A 49 1.39 3.41 8.52
C LYS A 49 0.99 4.87 8.37
N GLU A 50 1.93 5.75 8.04
CA GLU A 50 1.64 7.15 7.74
C GLU A 50 0.71 7.29 6.53
N LEU A 51 0.93 6.55 5.44
CA LEU A 51 0.04 6.58 4.28
C LEU A 51 -1.38 6.09 4.59
N ILE A 52 -1.52 5.13 5.52
CA ILE A 52 -2.84 4.70 6.00
C ILE A 52 -3.50 5.80 6.83
N ASN A 53 -2.75 6.43 7.75
CA ASN A 53 -3.26 7.51 8.60
C ASN A 53 -3.66 8.75 7.81
N GLN A 54 -2.96 9.05 6.72
CA GLN A 54 -3.27 10.13 5.78
C GLN A 54 -4.42 9.77 4.81
N GLU A 55 -4.99 8.58 4.97
CA GLU A 55 -6.03 8.02 4.11
C GLU A 55 -5.61 7.92 2.63
N ILE A 56 -4.31 7.86 2.33
CA ILE A 56 -3.80 7.64 0.97
C ILE A 56 -4.04 6.18 0.57
N ILE A 57 -3.74 5.26 1.50
CA ILE A 57 -4.06 3.84 1.39
C ILE A 57 -5.30 3.56 2.25
N LEU A 58 -6.37 3.09 1.62
CA LEU A 58 -7.53 2.57 2.34
C LEU A 58 -7.22 1.15 2.80
N ARG A 59 -7.37 0.90 4.10
CA ARG A 59 -7.20 -0.41 4.71
C ARG A 59 -8.50 -0.84 5.36
N LEU A 60 -9.05 -1.97 4.92
CA LEU A 60 -10.30 -2.50 5.45
C LEU A 60 -10.23 -4.01 5.68
N LYS A 61 -11.01 -4.49 6.65
CA LYS A 61 -11.10 -5.91 6.97
C LYS A 61 -12.24 -6.52 6.16
N LYS A 62 -11.96 -7.54 5.35
CA LYS A 62 -12.98 -8.32 4.62
C LYS A 62 -13.13 -9.69 5.24
N ARG A 63 -14.38 -10.14 5.40
CA ARG A 63 -14.67 -11.52 5.81
C ARG A 63 -14.26 -12.47 4.69
N THR A 64 -13.44 -13.45 5.01
CA THR A 64 -13.04 -14.55 4.13
C THR A 64 -13.60 -15.85 4.71
N GLY A 65 -13.67 -16.92 3.90
CA GLY A 65 -14.21 -18.21 4.35
C GLY A 65 -13.49 -18.83 5.55
N LYS A 66 -12.31 -18.30 5.92
CA LYS A 66 -11.50 -18.74 7.06
C LYS A 66 -11.38 -17.68 8.18
N GLY A 67 -12.09 -16.56 8.09
CA GLY A 67 -12.00 -15.48 9.07
C GLY A 67 -12.18 -14.10 8.46
N GLY A 68 -11.27 -13.16 8.78
CA GLY A 68 -11.28 -11.84 8.16
C GLY A 68 -9.86 -11.36 7.89
N ASP A 69 -9.59 -11.04 6.64
CA ASP A 69 -8.27 -10.63 6.16
C ASP A 69 -8.25 -9.12 5.90
N TRP A 70 -7.10 -8.49 6.10
CA TRP A 70 -6.91 -7.09 5.74
C TRP A 70 -6.71 -6.96 4.24
N HIS A 71 -7.38 -5.97 3.68
CA HIS A 71 -7.34 -5.63 2.27
C HIS A 71 -7.01 -4.16 2.12
N ILE A 72 -6.23 -3.85 1.09
CA ILE A 72 -5.79 -2.49 0.77
C ILE A 72 -6.17 -2.07 -0.65
N SER A 73 -6.39 -0.77 -0.81
CA SER A 73 -6.57 -0.07 -2.07
C SER A 73 -6.10 1.38 -1.95
N ILE A 74 -5.94 2.07 -3.07
CA ILE A 74 -5.71 3.51 -3.10
C ILE A 74 -7.03 4.23 -2.83
N ASN A 75 -6.99 5.30 -2.03
CA ASN A 75 -8.13 6.18 -1.88
C ASN A 75 -8.35 6.99 -3.17
N PRO A 76 -9.53 6.89 -3.80
CA PRO A 76 -9.83 7.63 -5.03
C PRO A 76 -9.72 9.15 -4.84
N ARG A 77 -9.96 9.66 -3.63
CA ARG A 77 -9.86 11.10 -3.31
C ARG A 77 -8.42 11.60 -3.20
N LYS A 78 -7.46 10.68 -3.08
CA LYS A 78 -6.03 10.93 -2.88
C LYS A 78 -5.20 10.50 -4.08
N LEU A 79 -5.84 10.24 -5.22
CA LEU A 79 -5.13 9.77 -6.42
C LEU A 79 -4.03 10.72 -6.86
N ARG A 80 -4.29 12.03 -6.84
CA ARG A 80 -3.28 13.05 -7.17
C ARG A 80 -2.07 12.93 -6.26
N ASP A 81 -2.29 12.93 -4.95
CA ASP A 81 -1.23 12.73 -3.95
C ASP A 81 -0.42 11.44 -4.23
N VAL A 82 -1.07 10.34 -4.64
CA VAL A 82 -0.36 9.10 -5.04
C VAL A 82 0.47 9.28 -6.31
N TYR A 83 -0.04 10.00 -7.32
CA TYR A 83 0.74 10.30 -8.53
C TYR A 83 1.95 11.16 -8.18
N ASP A 84 1.79 12.18 -7.35
CA ASP A 84 2.87 13.08 -6.93
C ASP A 84 3.96 12.28 -6.18
N LEU A 85 3.57 11.41 -5.25
CA LEU A 85 4.48 10.53 -4.52
C LEU A 85 5.24 9.52 -5.40
N VAL A 86 4.67 9.15 -6.54
CA VAL A 86 5.25 8.14 -7.45
C VAL A 86 6.06 8.79 -8.59
N TYR A 87 5.62 9.93 -9.13
CA TYR A 87 6.14 10.49 -10.38
C TYR A 87 6.75 11.89 -10.24
N GLU A 88 6.40 12.72 -9.26
CA GLU A 88 6.96 14.09 -9.12
C GLU A 88 8.35 14.14 -8.45
N GLY A 89 9.07 13.01 -8.43
CA GLY A 89 10.46 12.92 -7.96
C GLY A 89 11.50 12.72 -9.08
N GLU A 90 11.11 12.94 -10.35
CA GLU A 90 12.01 12.95 -11.52
C GLU A 90 12.37 14.37 -11.97
#